data_AF-A0A6N9DVR8-F1
#
_entry.id   AF-A0A6N9DVR8-F1
#
_cell.length_a   1.000
_cell.length_b   1.000
_cell.length_c   1.000
_cell.angle_alpha   90.00
_cell.angle_beta   90.00
_cell.angle_gamma   90.00
#
_symmetry.space_group_name_H-M   'P 1'
#
loop_
_entity.id
_entity.type
_entity.pdbx_description
1 polymer ?
#
loop_
_entity_poly.entity_id
_entity_poly.type
_entity_poly.pdbx_seq_one_letter_code
_entity_poly.pdbx_strand_id
1 'polypeptide(L)'
;MPLVAVIGRPNVGKSTLFNRILGTRNAIVDDRPGVTRDRIYAECTYQGRRFQLVDTGGLDPTATDGMLGLIRRQSQTALTAADILLVIMDGRAGLTPVDREIVDGLHGVDKPTFWVVNKIDTPTLAPLLADFHALGKDVLFPVSAEHGNGVDDLLEAFLHLLPAQDEDLTETATTRVAVVGRPNVGKSTLVNTILGEERVLVSDVPGTTRDPVDTQLEREGQSFLLTDTAGLRRRGRVEPGIEGYSVARTMRVLGRSDIGVLLIDGVEGVTDQDTKIAGLIQRQGRGCVMLVNKWDLRRNQPDAKKQFSLELQRQFPFFTFVPVVFGSALSPKTVEHVFSTVTRVMDAFSYRVPTGRLNQFLQKALTDNPLTVKKGNPPKSLYMTQVATKPPTFALFAGKSAVITPAYLRYLENQLRATFGFEGTPLRILVRKKG
;
A
#
# COMPACT_ATOMS: atom_id res chain seq x y z
N MET A 1 13.29 4.25 -9.86
CA MET A 1 12.38 3.33 -10.58
C MET A 1 13.18 2.09 -10.94
N PRO A 2 12.73 0.85 -10.63
CA PRO A 2 13.54 -0.34 -10.87
C PRO A 2 13.81 -0.58 -12.35
N LEU A 3 14.99 -1.10 -12.65
CA LEU A 3 15.42 -1.44 -14.00
C LEU A 3 15.31 -2.94 -14.25
N VAL A 4 14.48 -3.32 -15.22
CA VAL A 4 14.30 -4.67 -15.72
C VAL A 4 15.11 -4.82 -17.01
N ALA A 5 16.14 -5.68 -17.00
CA ALA A 5 16.97 -5.92 -18.18
C ALA A 5 16.57 -7.19 -18.91
N VAL A 6 16.44 -7.08 -20.24
CA VAL A 6 16.18 -8.22 -21.12
C VAL A 6 17.50 -8.72 -21.71
N ILE A 7 17.87 -9.96 -21.39
CA ILE A 7 19.13 -10.60 -21.77
C ILE A 7 18.85 -11.87 -22.55
N GLY A 8 19.69 -12.19 -23.54
CA GLY A 8 19.59 -13.41 -24.32
C GLY A 8 20.37 -13.28 -25.63
N ARG A 9 20.69 -14.42 -26.25
CA ARG A 9 21.41 -14.43 -27.53
C ARG A 9 20.62 -13.72 -28.66
N PRO A 10 21.24 -13.35 -29.79
CA PRO A 10 20.53 -12.80 -30.93
C PRO A 10 19.36 -13.68 -31.40
N ASN A 11 18.30 -13.05 -31.93
CA ASN A 11 17.14 -13.70 -32.57
C ASN A 11 16.23 -14.58 -31.68
N VAL A 12 16.37 -14.52 -30.35
CA VAL A 12 15.43 -15.18 -29.40
C VAL A 12 14.10 -14.45 -29.21
N GLY A 13 13.95 -13.25 -29.80
CA GLY A 13 12.75 -12.43 -29.70
C GLY A 13 12.75 -11.42 -28.55
N LYS A 14 13.92 -10.91 -28.14
CA LYS A 14 14.07 -9.85 -27.12
C LYS A 14 13.24 -8.61 -27.46
N SER A 15 13.46 -8.04 -28.63
CA SER A 15 12.76 -6.82 -29.07
C SER A 15 11.27 -7.07 -29.31
N THR A 16 10.88 -8.30 -29.68
CA THR A 16 9.47 -8.71 -29.76
C THR A 16 8.80 -8.71 -28.39
N LEU A 17 9.45 -9.28 -27.37
CA LEU A 17 8.92 -9.26 -26.00
C LEU A 17 8.93 -7.85 -25.42
N PHE A 18 9.98 -7.07 -25.68
CA PHE A 18 10.10 -5.67 -25.30
C PHE A 18 8.91 -4.85 -25.82
N ASN A 19 8.66 -4.88 -27.13
CA ASN A 19 7.53 -4.18 -27.74
C ASN A 19 6.17 -4.70 -27.26
N ARG A 20 6.06 -6.00 -26.93
CA ARG A 20 4.83 -6.58 -26.38
C ARG A 20 4.52 -6.05 -24.98
N ILE A 21 5.54 -5.94 -24.13
CA ILE A 21 5.42 -5.34 -22.78
C ILE A 21 5.06 -3.84 -22.89
N LEU A 22 5.58 -3.15 -23.91
CA LEU A 22 5.21 -1.75 -24.17
C LEU A 22 3.79 -1.57 -24.73
N GLY A 23 3.33 -2.52 -25.55
CA GLY A 23 2.00 -2.48 -26.19
C GLY A 23 0.86 -3.03 -25.34
N THR A 24 1.11 -3.44 -24.08
CA THR A 24 0.05 -3.92 -23.18
C THR A 24 -0.81 -2.72 -22.75
N ARG A 25 -2.15 -2.87 -22.70
CA ARG A 25 -3.14 -1.77 -22.55
C ARG A 25 -2.95 -0.80 -21.36
N ASN A 26 -2.01 -1.06 -20.46
CA ASN A 26 -1.72 -0.29 -19.25
C ASN A 26 -0.32 0.34 -19.21
N ALA A 27 0.52 0.16 -20.23
CA ALA A 27 1.81 0.83 -20.34
C ALA A 27 1.64 2.18 -21.06
N ILE A 28 1.97 3.27 -20.37
CA ILE A 28 2.03 4.62 -20.95
C ILE A 28 3.50 4.95 -21.12
N VAL A 29 3.90 5.30 -22.34
CA VAL A 29 5.27 5.71 -22.70
C VAL A 29 5.36 7.23 -22.58
N ASP A 30 6.33 7.74 -21.83
CA ASP A 30 6.74 9.15 -21.90
C ASP A 30 7.98 9.22 -22.79
N ASP A 31 7.81 9.69 -24.04
CA ASP A 31 8.90 9.85 -25.00
C ASP A 31 9.77 11.05 -24.60
N ARG A 32 10.85 10.80 -23.85
CA ARG A 32 11.94 11.77 -23.73
C ARG A 32 13.07 11.42 -24.69
N PRO A 33 13.30 12.21 -25.76
CA PRO A 33 14.37 11.93 -26.69
C PRO A 33 15.73 12.21 -26.03
N GLY A 34 16.43 11.13 -25.68
CA GLY A 34 17.81 11.10 -25.24
C GLY A 34 18.52 9.93 -25.89
N VAL A 35 18.65 9.98 -27.22
CA VAL A 35 19.23 8.89 -28.02
C VAL A 35 20.75 8.90 -27.89
N THR A 36 21.30 8.17 -26.92
CA THR A 36 22.63 7.59 -27.10
C THR A 36 22.46 6.25 -27.82
N ARG A 37 23.21 6.07 -28.91
CA ARG A 37 23.06 5.08 -30.00
C ARG A 37 22.86 3.59 -29.62
N ASP A 38 22.92 3.19 -28.35
CA ASP A 38 23.25 1.80 -27.99
C ASP A 38 22.21 1.08 -27.10
N ARG A 39 21.19 1.77 -26.54
CA ARG A 39 20.25 1.15 -25.58
C ARG A 39 18.85 1.77 -25.65
N ILE A 40 17.83 0.93 -25.86
CA ILE A 40 16.43 1.34 -25.81
C ILE A 40 15.95 1.16 -24.38
N TYR A 41 15.79 2.27 -23.67
CA TYR A 41 15.10 2.33 -22.39
C TYR A 41 13.65 2.72 -22.65
N ALA A 42 12.73 2.08 -21.94
CA ALA A 42 11.33 2.45 -21.97
C ALA A 42 10.73 2.39 -20.58
N GLU A 43 9.91 3.38 -20.25
CA GLU A 43 9.15 3.38 -19.01
C GLU A 43 7.88 2.57 -19.20
N CYS A 44 7.66 1.63 -18.29
CA CYS A 44 6.54 0.70 -18.33
C CYS A 44 5.69 0.86 -17.08
N THR A 45 4.38 0.75 -17.25
CA THR A 45 3.44 0.65 -16.12
C THR A 45 2.63 -0.63 -16.25
N TYR A 46 2.62 -1.46 -15.21
CA TYR A 46 1.79 -2.66 -15.16
C TYR A 46 1.08 -2.73 -13.80
N GLN A 47 -0.25 -2.82 -13.83
CA GLN A 47 -1.12 -2.76 -12.64
C GLN A 47 -0.78 -1.60 -11.68
N GLY A 48 -0.47 -0.42 -12.24
CA GLY A 48 -0.13 0.79 -11.49
C GLY A 48 1.30 0.84 -10.91
N ARG A 49 2.15 -0.17 -11.15
CA ARG A 49 3.56 -0.15 -10.76
C ARG A 49 4.44 0.25 -11.92
N ARG A 50 5.33 1.22 -11.69
CA ARG A 50 6.25 1.76 -12.68
C ARG A 50 7.61 1.04 -12.63
N PHE A 51 8.17 0.75 -13.80
CA PHE A 51 9.51 0.19 -13.95
C PHE A 51 10.12 0.64 -15.28
N GLN A 52 11.45 0.64 -15.37
CA GLN A 52 12.16 0.84 -16.63
C GLN A 52 12.49 -0.51 -17.23
N LEU A 53 12.21 -0.69 -18.51
CA LEU A 53 12.62 -1.85 -19.29
C LEU A 53 13.78 -1.44 -20.19
N VAL A 54 14.85 -2.22 -20.22
CA VAL A 54 15.98 -2.01 -21.13
C VAL A 54 16.18 -3.22 -22.04
N ASP A 55 16.14 -2.99 -23.35
CA ASP A 55 16.61 -3.97 -24.33
C ASP A 55 18.14 -3.82 -24.45
N THR A 56 18.85 -4.90 -24.16
CA THR A 56 20.31 -4.91 -24.28
C THR A 56 20.78 -5.04 -25.73
N GLY A 57 19.88 -5.31 -26.69
CA GLY A 57 20.19 -5.82 -28.03
C GLY A 57 20.52 -4.83 -29.15
N GLY A 58 21.24 -3.72 -28.90
CA GLY A 58 21.57 -2.76 -29.97
C GLY A 58 23.04 -2.32 -30.04
N LEU A 59 23.87 -3.00 -30.84
CA LEU A 59 24.83 -2.37 -31.79
C LEU A 59 25.62 -3.40 -32.64
N ASP A 60 25.81 -2.97 -33.89
CA ASP A 60 26.73 -3.30 -34.99
C ASP A 60 27.52 -4.64 -35.03
N PRO A 61 27.26 -5.54 -36.01
CA PRO A 61 28.02 -6.77 -36.24
C PRO A 61 29.47 -6.54 -36.76
N THR A 62 29.96 -5.30 -36.81
CA THR A 62 31.31 -4.96 -37.29
C THR A 62 32.39 -4.86 -36.21
N ALA A 63 32.07 -5.15 -34.94
CA ALA A 63 33.06 -5.12 -33.87
C ALA A 63 34.07 -6.28 -33.98
N THR A 64 35.36 -5.93 -33.85
CA THR A 64 36.53 -6.82 -33.95
C THR A 64 36.62 -7.89 -32.86
N ASP A 65 35.84 -7.78 -31.78
CA ASP A 65 35.67 -8.84 -30.78
C ASP A 65 34.60 -9.81 -31.28
N GLY A 66 34.95 -11.09 -31.44
CA GLY A 66 33.99 -12.12 -31.87
C GLY A 66 32.68 -12.09 -31.07
N MET A 67 31.58 -12.53 -31.68
CA MET A 67 30.19 -12.47 -31.18
C MET A 67 29.99 -12.77 -29.67
N LEU A 68 30.82 -13.63 -29.07
CA LEU A 68 30.80 -13.97 -27.64
C LEU A 68 31.31 -12.84 -26.72
N GLY A 69 32.32 -12.06 -27.15
CA GLY A 69 32.87 -10.94 -26.37
C GLY A 69 31.87 -9.78 -26.23
N LEU A 70 31.09 -9.53 -27.29
CA LEU A 70 30.00 -8.56 -27.31
C LEU A 70 28.88 -8.94 -26.34
N ILE A 71 28.45 -10.21 -26.36
CA ILE A 71 27.42 -10.75 -25.45
C ILE A 71 27.88 -10.64 -23.98
N ARG A 72 29.16 -10.90 -23.69
CA ARG A 72 29.72 -10.82 -22.32
C ARG A 72 29.77 -9.38 -21.78
N ARG A 73 30.27 -8.41 -22.56
CA ARG A 73 30.29 -6.99 -22.14
C ARG A 73 28.90 -6.39 -21.97
N GLN A 74 27.98 -6.74 -22.88
CA GLN A 74 26.57 -6.36 -22.84
C GLN A 74 25.89 -6.92 -21.58
N SER A 75 26.09 -8.21 -21.30
CA SER A 75 25.57 -8.86 -20.09
C SER A 75 26.17 -8.22 -18.83
N GLN A 76 27.48 -8.04 -18.71
CA GLN A 76 28.09 -7.48 -17.49
C GLN A 76 27.61 -6.07 -17.13
N THR A 77 27.43 -5.20 -18.12
CA THR A 77 26.97 -3.82 -17.84
C THR A 77 25.49 -3.79 -17.45
N ALA A 78 24.66 -4.56 -18.16
CA ALA A 78 23.25 -4.72 -17.83
C ALA A 78 23.06 -5.41 -16.47
N LEU A 79 23.90 -6.40 -16.17
CA LEU A 79 23.92 -7.11 -14.90
C LEU A 79 24.29 -6.20 -13.73
N THR A 80 25.12 -5.19 -13.94
CA THR A 80 25.49 -4.25 -12.87
C THR A 80 24.35 -3.28 -12.58
N ALA A 81 23.72 -2.74 -13.62
CA ALA A 81 22.71 -1.68 -13.50
C ALA A 81 21.28 -2.17 -13.22
N ALA A 82 20.93 -3.39 -13.61
CA ALA A 82 19.55 -3.89 -13.49
C ALA A 82 19.21 -4.36 -12.08
N ASP A 83 17.96 -4.17 -11.66
CA ASP A 83 17.42 -4.72 -10.42
C ASP A 83 16.77 -6.10 -10.64
N ILE A 84 16.28 -6.35 -11.85
CA ILE A 84 15.61 -7.60 -12.26
C ILE A 84 16.13 -8.03 -13.63
N LEU A 85 16.35 -9.33 -13.82
CA LEU A 85 16.86 -9.91 -15.06
C LEU A 85 15.81 -10.81 -15.71
N LEU A 86 15.53 -10.59 -16.99
CA LEU A 86 14.72 -11.47 -17.83
C LEU A 86 15.65 -12.16 -18.84
N VAL A 87 15.95 -13.43 -18.63
CA VAL A 87 16.82 -14.21 -19.52
C VAL A 87 15.95 -14.96 -20.52
N ILE A 88 16.00 -14.56 -21.78
CA ILE A 88 15.17 -15.09 -22.87
C ILE A 88 15.95 -16.10 -23.69
N MET A 89 15.33 -17.27 -23.86
CA MET A 89 15.77 -18.37 -24.72
C MET A 89 14.70 -18.65 -25.79
N ASP A 90 15.09 -19.35 -26.84
CA ASP A 90 14.20 -19.70 -27.95
C ASP A 90 13.77 -21.18 -27.82
N GLY A 91 12.49 -21.40 -27.52
CA GLY A 91 11.93 -22.73 -27.36
C GLY A 91 11.95 -23.58 -28.63
N ARG A 92 11.92 -22.97 -29.82
CA ARG A 92 11.95 -23.70 -31.11
C ARG A 92 13.36 -24.18 -31.47
N ALA A 93 14.36 -23.38 -31.10
CA ALA A 93 15.76 -23.70 -31.37
C ALA A 93 16.36 -24.65 -30.31
N GLY A 94 15.66 -24.86 -29.19
CA GLY A 94 16.16 -25.63 -28.06
C GLY A 94 17.31 -24.92 -27.33
N LEU A 95 17.88 -25.62 -26.33
CA LEU A 95 18.95 -25.08 -25.50
C LEU A 95 20.28 -25.08 -26.24
N THR A 96 20.85 -23.89 -26.51
CA THR A 96 22.12 -23.76 -27.24
C THR A 96 23.34 -23.61 -26.31
N PRO A 97 24.58 -23.85 -26.79
CA PRO A 97 25.79 -23.57 -26.00
C PRO A 97 25.90 -22.12 -25.53
N VAL A 98 25.43 -21.16 -26.35
CA VAL A 98 25.43 -19.73 -25.99
C VAL A 98 24.46 -19.46 -24.84
N ASP A 99 23.31 -20.14 -24.81
CA ASP A 99 22.36 -20.02 -23.70
C ASP A 99 22.96 -20.56 -22.40
N ARG A 100 23.71 -21.67 -22.46
CA ARG A 100 24.44 -22.22 -21.30
C ARG A 100 25.52 -21.26 -20.81
N GLU A 101 26.31 -20.67 -21.69
CA GLU A 101 27.30 -19.66 -21.31
C GLU A 101 26.68 -18.44 -20.64
N ILE A 102 25.51 -17.98 -21.11
CA ILE A 102 24.77 -16.89 -20.47
C ILE A 102 24.33 -17.31 -19.08
N VAL A 103 23.76 -18.51 -18.91
CA VAL A 103 23.34 -19.04 -17.60
C VAL A 103 24.52 -19.17 -16.66
N ASP A 104 25.65 -19.72 -17.12
CA ASP A 104 26.88 -19.90 -16.35
C ASP A 104 27.47 -18.54 -15.93
N GLY A 105 27.43 -17.55 -16.83
CA GLY A 105 27.86 -16.17 -16.53
C GLY A 105 27.01 -15.46 -15.48
N LEU A 106 25.84 -16.00 -15.14
CA LEU A 106 24.95 -15.50 -14.08
C LEU A 106 25.13 -16.24 -12.75
N HIS A 107 26.02 -17.24 -12.68
CA HIS A 107 26.33 -17.90 -11.41
C HIS A 107 26.94 -16.90 -10.42
N GLY A 108 26.38 -16.84 -9.21
CA GLY A 108 26.81 -15.92 -8.16
C GLY A 108 26.22 -14.50 -8.24
N VAL A 109 25.31 -14.24 -9.19
CA VAL A 109 24.55 -12.99 -9.24
C VAL A 109 23.36 -13.05 -8.28
N ASP A 110 23.39 -12.26 -7.20
CA ASP A 110 22.32 -12.17 -6.19
C ASP A 110 21.12 -11.29 -6.63
N LYS A 111 20.75 -11.34 -7.91
CA LYS A 111 19.64 -10.55 -8.47
C LYS A 111 18.46 -11.43 -8.86
N PRO A 112 17.21 -11.01 -8.62
CA PRO A 112 16.02 -11.71 -9.11
C PRO A 112 16.09 -11.95 -10.62
N THR A 113 16.11 -13.23 -11.01
CA THR A 113 16.29 -13.65 -12.40
C THR A 113 15.13 -14.54 -12.83
N PHE A 114 14.52 -14.20 -13.96
CA PHE A 114 13.39 -14.91 -14.55
C PHE A 114 13.81 -15.56 -15.87
N TRP A 115 13.63 -16.88 -15.95
CA TRP A 115 14.04 -17.68 -17.09
C TRP A 115 12.88 -17.85 -18.06
N VAL A 116 12.96 -17.18 -19.20
CA VAL A 116 11.87 -17.05 -20.17
C VAL A 116 12.17 -17.91 -21.39
N VAL A 117 11.26 -18.82 -21.74
CA VAL A 117 11.35 -19.63 -22.96
C VAL A 117 10.33 -19.09 -23.95
N ASN A 118 10.81 -18.35 -24.95
CA ASN A 118 9.98 -17.67 -25.94
C ASN A 118 9.65 -18.57 -27.14
N LYS A 119 8.67 -18.17 -27.96
CA LYS A 119 8.16 -18.88 -29.14
C LYS A 119 7.40 -20.18 -28.83
N ILE A 120 6.78 -20.24 -27.64
CA ILE A 120 5.83 -21.30 -27.25
C ILE A 120 4.42 -20.85 -27.60
N ASP A 121 4.06 -20.99 -28.88
CA ASP A 121 2.83 -20.39 -29.43
C ASP A 121 1.57 -21.18 -29.10
N THR A 122 1.70 -22.50 -28.91
CA THR A 122 0.59 -23.41 -28.64
C THR A 122 0.90 -24.35 -27.46
N PRO A 123 -0.13 -24.82 -26.71
CA PRO A 123 0.05 -25.79 -25.62
C PRO A 123 0.72 -27.10 -26.06
N THR A 124 0.62 -27.45 -27.36
CA THR A 124 1.29 -28.61 -27.96
C THR A 124 2.81 -28.50 -28.01
N LEU A 125 3.37 -27.30 -27.83
CA LEU A 125 4.81 -27.04 -27.79
C LEU A 125 5.38 -27.12 -26.35
N ALA A 126 4.56 -27.43 -25.34
CA ALA A 126 5.01 -27.64 -23.96
C ALA A 126 6.13 -28.69 -23.78
N PRO A 127 6.22 -29.77 -24.60
CA PRO A 127 7.35 -30.70 -24.54
C PRO A 127 8.71 -30.05 -24.85
N LEU A 128 8.75 -28.91 -25.56
CA LEU A 128 9.98 -28.17 -25.83
C LEU A 128 10.60 -27.55 -24.57
N LEU A 129 9.87 -27.50 -23.45
CA LEU A 129 10.41 -27.06 -22.16
C LEU A 129 11.31 -28.12 -21.50
N ALA A 130 11.20 -29.39 -21.90
CA ALA A 130 11.96 -30.50 -21.33
C ALA A 130 13.48 -30.25 -21.38
N ASP A 131 13.96 -29.75 -22.52
CA ASP A 131 15.39 -29.49 -22.76
C ASP A 131 15.94 -28.36 -21.86
N PHE A 132 15.08 -27.43 -21.43
CA PHE A 132 15.45 -26.30 -20.59
C PHE A 132 15.46 -26.64 -19.10
N HIS A 133 14.77 -27.71 -18.67
CA HIS A 133 14.88 -28.22 -17.30
C HIS A 133 16.30 -28.71 -16.96
N ALA A 134 17.10 -29.07 -17.97
CA ALA A 134 18.52 -29.41 -17.81
C ALA A 134 19.38 -28.26 -17.22
N LEU A 135 18.86 -27.02 -17.22
CA LEU A 135 19.51 -25.86 -16.61
C LEU A 135 19.42 -25.84 -15.07
N GLY A 136 18.66 -26.77 -14.46
CA GLY A 136 18.53 -26.86 -13.00
C GLY A 136 17.84 -25.66 -12.37
N LYS A 137 16.95 -24.98 -13.11
CA LYS A 137 16.17 -23.84 -12.61
C LYS A 137 14.77 -24.30 -12.22
N ASP A 138 14.32 -23.85 -11.05
CA ASP A 138 13.05 -24.30 -10.44
C ASP A 138 11.81 -23.85 -11.21
N VAL A 139 11.87 -22.70 -11.89
CA VAL A 139 10.74 -22.09 -12.60
C VAL A 139 11.19 -21.58 -13.96
N LEU A 140 10.47 -22.00 -15.00
CA LEU A 140 10.59 -21.54 -16.38
C LEU A 140 9.28 -20.87 -16.80
N PHE A 141 9.36 -19.74 -17.50
CA PHE A 141 8.22 -18.99 -17.99
C PHE A 141 8.06 -19.20 -19.50
N PRO A 142 7.12 -20.07 -19.94
CA PRO A 142 6.82 -20.22 -21.36
C PRO A 142 6.06 -18.99 -21.85
N VAL A 143 6.56 -18.36 -22.91
CA VAL A 143 5.91 -17.19 -23.51
C VAL A 143 5.84 -17.30 -25.04
N SER A 144 4.84 -16.67 -25.62
CA SER A 144 4.83 -16.29 -27.03
C SER A 144 4.79 -14.76 -27.09
N ALA A 145 5.95 -14.13 -27.26
CA ALA A 145 6.01 -12.67 -27.38
C ALA A 145 5.21 -12.17 -28.60
N GLU A 146 5.19 -12.95 -29.69
CA GLU A 146 4.47 -12.62 -30.92
C GLU A 146 2.95 -12.65 -30.72
N HIS A 147 2.42 -13.65 -30.02
CA HIS A 147 0.96 -13.79 -29.80
C HIS A 147 0.48 -13.24 -28.44
N GLY A 148 1.39 -12.88 -27.54
CA GLY A 148 1.10 -12.33 -26.21
C GLY A 148 0.88 -13.36 -25.09
N ASN A 149 0.86 -14.66 -25.40
CA ASN A 149 0.60 -15.72 -24.41
C ASN A 149 1.72 -15.79 -23.36
N GLY A 150 1.35 -15.92 -22.08
CA GLY A 150 2.28 -16.07 -20.95
C GLY A 150 3.02 -14.78 -20.54
N VAL A 151 2.83 -13.67 -21.26
CA VAL A 151 3.49 -12.39 -20.91
C VAL A 151 2.90 -11.80 -19.62
N ASP A 152 1.59 -11.88 -19.43
CA ASP A 152 0.95 -11.40 -18.19
C ASP A 152 1.42 -12.21 -16.96
N ASP A 153 1.56 -13.52 -17.10
CA ASP A 153 2.10 -14.40 -16.04
C ASP A 153 3.54 -14.04 -15.69
N LEU A 154 4.37 -13.73 -16.71
CA LEU A 154 5.73 -13.25 -16.51
C LEU A 154 5.77 -11.90 -15.77
N LEU A 155 4.93 -10.95 -16.19
CA LEU A 155 4.83 -9.63 -15.54
C LEU A 155 4.32 -9.75 -14.09
N GLU A 156 3.33 -10.60 -13.85
CA GLU A 156 2.78 -10.88 -12.52
C GLU A 156 3.83 -11.52 -11.60
N ALA A 157 4.69 -12.38 -12.15
CA ALA A 157 5.74 -13.06 -11.40
C ALA A 157 6.77 -12.09 -10.81
N PHE A 158 7.10 -10.98 -11.47
CA PHE A 158 8.03 -9.97 -10.92
C PHE A 158 7.35 -8.70 -10.40
N LEU A 159 6.02 -8.57 -10.54
CA LEU A 159 5.24 -7.42 -10.05
C LEU A 159 5.50 -7.12 -8.57
N HIS A 160 5.67 -8.16 -7.75
CA HIS A 160 5.91 -8.04 -6.31
C HIS A 160 7.29 -7.45 -5.96
N LEU A 161 8.24 -7.49 -6.90
CA LEU A 161 9.59 -6.92 -6.78
C LEU A 161 9.62 -5.45 -7.20
N LEU A 162 8.62 -4.98 -7.95
CA LEU A 162 8.46 -3.57 -8.30
C LEU A 162 7.96 -2.76 -7.10
N PRO A 163 8.31 -1.47 -6.97
CA PRO A 163 7.74 -0.60 -5.96
C PRO A 163 6.22 -0.63 -6.10
N ALA A 164 5.54 -0.68 -4.95
CA ALA A 164 4.10 -0.48 -4.94
C ALA A 164 3.80 0.88 -5.60
N GLN A 165 2.67 0.95 -6.30
CA GLN A 165 2.15 2.15 -6.96
C GLN A 165 2.63 3.41 -6.23
N ASP A 166 3.44 4.23 -6.91
CA ASP A 166 3.87 5.52 -6.39
C ASP A 166 2.60 6.32 -6.08
N GLU A 167 2.23 6.41 -4.81
CA GLU A 167 1.66 7.64 -4.29
C GLU A 167 2.83 8.62 -4.34
N ASP A 168 2.95 9.35 -5.46
CA ASP A 168 4.05 10.27 -5.74
C ASP A 168 4.44 11.07 -4.49
N LEU A 169 5.65 10.84 -4.02
CA LEU A 169 6.36 11.67 -3.06
C LEU A 169 6.79 12.97 -3.77
N THR A 170 5.85 13.89 -4.02
CA THR A 170 6.09 15.36 -4.17
C THR A 170 4.77 16.12 -4.46
N GLU A 171 3.79 15.98 -3.59
CA GLU A 171 2.95 17.09 -3.11
C GLU A 171 2.90 16.87 -1.60
N THR A 172 2.93 17.92 -0.76
CA THR A 172 2.66 17.77 0.67
C THR A 172 1.33 17.02 0.83
N ALA A 173 1.39 15.72 1.11
CA ALA A 173 0.25 14.83 1.07
C ALA A 173 -0.81 15.38 2.02
N THR A 174 -1.88 15.95 1.45
CA THR A 174 -2.86 16.68 2.23
C THR A 174 -3.68 15.67 3.02
N THR A 175 -3.58 15.71 4.35
CA THR A 175 -4.30 14.78 5.22
C THR A 175 -5.76 15.20 5.31
N ARG A 176 -6.69 14.36 4.83
CA ARG A 176 -8.12 14.69 4.85
C ARG A 176 -8.74 14.27 6.18
N VAL A 177 -9.27 15.23 6.91
CA VAL A 177 -9.76 15.07 8.28
C VAL A 177 -11.26 15.34 8.34
N ALA A 178 -12.01 14.35 8.83
CA ALA A 178 -13.45 14.47 9.09
C ALA A 178 -13.72 14.74 10.57
N VAL A 179 -14.45 15.80 10.91
CA VAL A 179 -14.90 16.07 12.28
C VAL A 179 -16.30 15.51 12.49
N VAL A 180 -16.42 14.44 13.28
CA VAL A 180 -17.67 13.67 13.47
C VAL A 180 -18.05 13.52 14.95
N GLY A 181 -19.31 13.21 15.21
CA GLY A 181 -19.86 13.09 16.56
C GLY A 181 -21.35 13.48 16.63
N ARG A 182 -22.06 13.08 17.68
CA ARG A 182 -23.48 13.39 17.89
C ARG A 182 -23.75 14.91 17.96
N PRO A 183 -24.99 15.41 17.80
CA PRO A 183 -25.29 16.83 17.95
C PRO A 183 -24.77 17.43 19.27
N ASN A 184 -24.45 18.73 19.27
CA ASN A 184 -24.08 19.50 20.48
C ASN A 184 -22.82 19.08 21.27
N VAL A 185 -22.05 18.10 20.81
CA VAL A 185 -20.74 17.73 21.39
C VAL A 185 -19.62 18.75 21.17
N GLY A 186 -19.88 19.85 20.45
CA GLY A 186 -18.89 20.90 20.18
C GLY A 186 -18.09 20.76 18.88
N LYS A 187 -18.62 20.06 17.85
CA LYS A 187 -17.98 20.00 16.52
C LYS A 187 -17.77 21.37 15.87
N SER A 188 -18.80 22.20 15.86
CA SER A 188 -18.72 23.56 15.28
C SER A 188 -17.78 24.45 16.09
N THR A 189 -17.76 24.29 17.42
CA THR A 189 -16.80 24.94 18.30
C THR A 189 -15.38 24.57 17.91
N LEU A 190 -15.08 23.28 17.74
CA LEU A 190 -13.75 22.81 17.35
C LEU A 190 -13.33 23.42 16.00
N VAL A 191 -14.20 23.33 14.98
CA VAL A 191 -13.90 23.88 13.65
C VAL A 191 -13.65 25.39 13.71
N ASN A 192 -14.46 26.15 14.46
CA ASN A 192 -14.25 27.59 14.57
C ASN A 192 -12.95 27.94 15.30
N THR A 193 -12.60 27.20 16.35
CA THR A 193 -11.31 27.38 17.04
C THR A 193 -10.15 27.12 16.09
N ILE A 194 -10.22 26.05 15.28
CA ILE A 194 -9.19 25.75 14.26
C ILE A 194 -9.02 26.92 13.30
N LEU A 195 -10.13 27.47 12.80
CA LEU A 195 -10.12 28.55 11.81
C LEU A 195 -9.72 29.92 12.40
N GLY A 196 -9.82 30.08 13.71
CA GLY A 196 -9.48 31.31 14.42
C GLY A 196 -8.03 31.35 14.94
N GLU A 197 -7.23 30.30 14.74
CA GLU A 197 -5.83 30.29 15.17
C GLU A 197 -4.94 31.06 14.18
N GLU A 198 -4.07 31.94 14.70
CA GLU A 198 -3.11 32.73 13.91
C GLU A 198 -2.17 31.88 13.03
N ARG A 199 -1.98 30.61 13.41
CA ARG A 199 -1.08 29.66 12.73
C ARG A 199 -1.75 28.88 11.60
N VAL A 200 -3.04 29.08 11.37
CA VAL A 200 -3.80 28.37 10.33
C VAL A 200 -3.95 29.26 9.11
N LEU A 201 -3.18 28.95 8.06
CA LEU A 201 -3.39 29.58 6.76
C LEU A 201 -4.59 28.91 6.09
N VAL A 202 -5.66 29.68 5.94
CA VAL A 202 -6.84 29.25 5.17
C VAL A 202 -6.65 29.70 3.74
N SER A 203 -6.65 28.74 2.83
CA SER A 203 -6.62 29.02 1.40
C SER A 203 -7.97 28.70 0.79
N ASP A 204 -8.66 29.72 0.30
CA ASP A 204 -9.88 29.57 -0.50
C ASP A 204 -9.49 29.46 -1.99
N VAL A 205 -8.56 28.57 -2.38
CA VAL A 205 -8.22 28.44 -3.81
C VAL A 205 -9.44 27.86 -4.56
N PRO A 206 -10.08 28.62 -5.45
CA PRO A 206 -11.11 28.10 -6.32
C PRO A 206 -10.43 27.42 -7.51
N GLY A 207 -10.47 26.08 -7.59
CA GLY A 207 -9.93 25.41 -8.78
C GLY A 207 -9.64 23.92 -8.75
N THR A 208 -9.52 23.26 -7.59
CA THR A 208 -9.25 21.81 -7.57
C THR A 208 -10.56 21.06 -7.30
N THR A 209 -11.26 20.66 -8.36
CA THR A 209 -12.47 19.81 -8.36
C THR A 209 -12.52 18.88 -7.13
N ARG A 210 -13.44 19.03 -6.17
CA ARG A 210 -14.83 18.58 -6.36
C ARG A 210 -15.91 19.09 -5.38
N ASP A 211 -15.64 19.86 -4.32
CA ASP A 211 -16.72 20.36 -3.45
C ASP A 211 -16.42 21.70 -2.75
N PRO A 212 -17.29 22.73 -2.86
CA PRO A 212 -17.12 24.08 -2.30
C PRO A 212 -17.35 24.17 -0.77
N VAL A 213 -17.09 23.07 -0.05
CA VAL A 213 -17.56 22.83 1.33
C VAL A 213 -16.43 22.42 2.27
N ASP A 214 -15.24 22.16 1.73
CA ASP A 214 -14.07 21.69 2.48
C ASP A 214 -13.15 22.90 2.81
N THR A 215 -12.40 22.83 3.91
CA THR A 215 -11.44 23.90 4.28
C THR A 215 -10.03 23.36 4.27
N GLN A 216 -9.14 23.95 3.49
CA GLN A 216 -7.71 23.66 3.54
C GLN A 216 -7.03 24.46 4.64
N LEU A 217 -6.11 23.82 5.36
CA LEU A 217 -5.30 24.43 6.40
C LEU A 217 -3.86 23.93 6.32
N GLU A 218 -2.92 24.84 6.56
CA GLU A 218 -1.51 24.49 6.76
C GLU A 218 -1.13 24.67 8.23
N ARG A 219 -0.44 23.69 8.81
CA ARG A 219 0.04 23.74 10.19
C ARG A 219 1.36 22.98 10.29
N GLU A 220 2.38 23.60 10.89
CA GLU A 220 3.70 22.98 11.11
C GLU A 220 4.33 22.41 9.81
N GLY A 221 4.09 23.08 8.68
CA GLY A 221 4.56 22.64 7.35
C GLY A 221 3.80 21.45 6.77
N GLN A 222 2.68 21.05 7.38
CA GLN A 222 1.80 19.99 6.89
C GLN A 222 0.46 20.54 6.42
N SER A 223 -0.02 20.03 5.29
CA SER A 223 -1.32 20.38 4.71
C SER A 223 -2.41 19.43 5.21
N PHE A 224 -3.53 19.98 5.68
CA PHE A 224 -4.73 19.23 6.03
C PHE A 224 -5.94 19.79 5.28
N LEU A 225 -6.92 18.93 5.02
CA LEU A 225 -8.21 19.30 4.44
C LEU A 225 -9.33 18.84 5.38
N LEU A 226 -10.03 19.80 5.99
CA LEU A 226 -11.24 19.51 6.76
C LEU A 226 -12.39 19.25 5.80
N THR A 227 -12.97 18.05 5.86
CA THR A 227 -14.08 17.67 4.97
C THR A 227 -15.43 18.12 5.53
N ASP A 228 -16.27 18.68 4.65
CA ASP A 228 -17.65 19.12 4.92
C ASP A 228 -17.78 20.12 6.09
N THR A 229 -16.98 21.19 6.05
CA THR A 229 -16.98 22.26 7.05
C THR A 229 -18.19 23.18 6.93
N ALA A 230 -18.74 23.41 5.72
CA ALA A 230 -19.86 24.34 5.58
C ALA A 230 -21.14 23.87 6.31
N GLY A 231 -21.40 22.56 6.37
CA GLY A 231 -22.52 22.05 7.16
C GLY A 231 -22.21 21.94 8.66
N LEU A 232 -20.97 22.23 9.09
CA LEU A 232 -20.60 22.50 10.49
C LEU A 232 -20.70 24.00 10.81
N ARG A 233 -20.42 24.90 9.87
CA ARG A 233 -20.55 26.36 9.98
C ARG A 233 -22.02 26.84 9.99
N ARG A 234 -22.89 26.28 9.14
CA ARG A 234 -24.31 26.67 9.04
C ARG A 234 -25.12 26.42 10.32
N ARG A 235 -24.64 25.57 11.25
CA ARG A 235 -25.37 25.19 12.48
C ARG A 235 -25.38 26.24 13.59
N GLY A 236 -24.68 27.36 13.46
CA GLY A 236 -24.79 28.48 14.40
C GLY A 236 -26.12 29.24 14.37
N ARG A 237 -27.00 28.96 13.39
CA ARG A 237 -28.25 29.73 13.14
C ARG A 237 -29.49 28.89 12.80
N VAL A 238 -29.53 27.59 13.08
CA VAL A 238 -30.70 26.74 12.74
C VAL A 238 -31.50 26.37 13.97
N GLU A 239 -32.82 26.55 13.88
CA GLU A 239 -33.83 26.20 14.88
C GLU A 239 -33.75 24.71 15.31
N PRO A 240 -34.04 24.40 16.59
CA PRO A 240 -34.13 23.04 17.08
C PRO A 240 -35.38 22.38 16.50
N GLY A 241 -35.22 21.53 15.47
CA GLY A 241 -36.37 20.88 14.84
C GLY A 241 -36.07 20.08 13.56
N ILE A 242 -34.91 20.26 12.93
CA ILE A 242 -34.52 19.45 11.75
C ILE A 242 -33.49 18.39 12.17
N GLU A 243 -33.91 17.51 13.07
CA GLU A 243 -33.14 16.34 13.50
C GLU A 243 -33.30 15.19 12.49
N GLY A 244 -32.76 15.38 11.29
CA GLY A 244 -32.95 14.44 10.17
C GLY A 244 -31.74 14.19 9.29
N TYR A 245 -30.56 14.74 9.59
CA TYR A 245 -29.39 14.65 8.69
C TYR A 245 -28.43 13.50 9.03
N SER A 246 -29.02 12.32 8.84
CA SER A 246 -28.54 11.11 8.16
C SER A 246 -27.13 10.57 8.47
N VAL A 247 -27.11 9.31 8.92
CA VAL A 247 -25.97 8.37 8.78
C VAL A 247 -25.30 8.48 7.41
N ALA A 248 -26.06 8.75 6.34
CA ALA A 248 -25.53 8.96 5.00
C ALA A 248 -24.58 10.17 4.88
N ARG A 249 -24.84 11.26 5.61
CA ARG A 249 -23.93 12.42 5.65
C ARG A 249 -22.61 12.03 6.29
N THR A 250 -22.65 11.44 7.50
CA THR A 250 -21.45 10.93 8.17
C THR A 250 -20.69 9.93 7.29
N MET A 251 -21.40 9.03 6.61
CA MET A 251 -20.81 8.08 5.66
C MET A 251 -20.11 8.78 4.49
N ARG A 252 -20.72 9.83 3.92
CA ARG A 252 -20.14 10.60 2.81
C ARG A 252 -18.88 11.34 3.24
N VAL A 253 -18.93 12.01 4.40
CA VAL A 253 -17.80 12.78 4.95
C VAL A 253 -16.63 11.85 5.26
N LEU A 254 -16.89 10.74 5.97
CA LEU A 254 -15.87 9.71 6.24
C LEU A 254 -15.36 9.05 4.95
N GLY A 255 -16.22 8.90 3.94
CA GLY A 255 -15.87 8.28 2.66
C GLY A 255 -14.79 9.04 1.89
N ARG A 256 -14.64 10.33 2.20
CA ARG A 256 -13.69 11.26 1.57
C ARG A 256 -12.53 11.65 2.49
N SER A 257 -12.49 11.14 3.72
CA SER A 257 -11.44 11.45 4.68
C SER A 257 -10.46 10.29 4.84
N ASP A 258 -9.25 10.60 5.30
CA ASP A 258 -8.28 9.61 5.73
C ASP A 258 -8.47 9.31 7.23
N ILE A 259 -8.68 10.37 8.03
CA ILE A 259 -8.81 10.30 9.48
C ILE A 259 -10.13 10.92 9.93
N GLY A 260 -10.84 10.23 10.82
CA GLY A 260 -11.99 10.77 11.55
C GLY A 260 -11.60 11.24 12.95
N VAL A 261 -11.88 12.50 13.28
CA VAL A 261 -11.83 13.03 14.64
C VAL A 261 -13.22 12.86 15.26
N LEU A 262 -13.37 11.88 16.13
CA LEU A 262 -14.62 11.57 16.82
C LEU A 262 -14.73 12.36 18.12
N LEU A 263 -15.68 13.29 18.19
CA LEU A 263 -15.97 14.06 19.40
C LEU A 263 -16.99 13.33 20.27
N ILE A 264 -16.66 13.18 21.54
CA ILE A 264 -17.52 12.68 22.61
C ILE A 264 -17.68 13.78 23.65
N ASP A 265 -18.88 13.93 24.20
CA ASP A 265 -19.13 14.86 25.29
C ASP A 265 -18.63 14.25 26.62
N GLY A 266 -17.63 14.87 27.24
CA GLY A 266 -17.07 14.40 28.51
C GLY A 266 -18.02 14.55 29.71
N VAL A 267 -19.06 15.38 29.62
CA VAL A 267 -20.06 15.60 30.67
C VAL A 267 -21.23 14.62 30.51
N GLU A 268 -21.79 14.50 29.31
CA GLU A 268 -22.92 13.58 29.05
C GLU A 268 -22.47 12.11 29.03
N GLY A 269 -21.20 11.83 28.72
CA GLY A 269 -20.69 10.47 28.61
C GLY A 269 -20.92 9.86 27.23
N VAL A 270 -20.73 8.55 27.15
CA VAL A 270 -20.83 7.82 25.87
C VAL A 270 -22.29 7.45 25.59
N THR A 271 -22.76 7.73 24.37
CA THR A 271 -24.11 7.36 23.91
C THR A 271 -24.09 6.32 22.79
N ASP A 272 -25.23 5.66 22.54
CA ASP A 272 -25.41 4.73 21.43
C ASP A 272 -25.08 5.34 20.06
N GLN A 273 -25.32 6.64 19.91
CA GLN A 273 -25.02 7.34 18.66
C GLN A 273 -23.51 7.45 18.43
N ASP A 274 -22.73 7.65 19.49
CA ASP A 274 -21.26 7.70 19.40
C ASP A 274 -20.70 6.33 19.01
N THR A 275 -21.24 5.26 19.61
CA THR A 275 -20.92 3.86 19.25
C THR A 275 -21.25 3.57 17.78
N LYS A 276 -22.41 4.03 17.29
CA LYS A 276 -22.78 3.90 15.87
C LYS A 276 -21.81 4.63 14.96
N ILE A 277 -21.41 5.86 15.30
CA ILE A 277 -20.46 6.66 14.51
C ILE A 277 -19.08 5.99 14.51
N ALA A 278 -18.56 5.57 15.66
CA ALA A 278 -17.29 4.83 15.75
C ALA A 278 -17.30 3.57 14.89
N GLY A 279 -18.41 2.82 14.91
CA GLY A 279 -18.59 1.65 14.05
C GLY A 279 -18.57 1.98 12.55
N LEU A 280 -19.06 3.16 12.13
CA LEU A 280 -18.97 3.61 10.74
C LEU A 280 -17.52 3.92 10.35
N ILE A 281 -16.77 4.62 11.22
CA ILE A 281 -15.34 4.93 11.02
C ILE A 281 -14.55 3.63 10.80
N GLN A 282 -14.72 2.64 11.68
CA GLN A 282 -14.03 1.36 11.57
C GLN A 282 -14.42 0.58 10.31
N ARG A 283 -15.72 0.49 9.99
CA ARG A 283 -16.21 -0.22 8.79
C ARG A 283 -15.64 0.39 7.50
N GLN A 284 -15.54 1.71 7.45
CA GLN A 284 -14.91 2.39 6.31
C GLN A 284 -13.38 2.25 6.28
N GLY A 285 -12.77 1.76 7.35
CA GLY A 285 -11.33 1.57 7.45
C GLY A 285 -10.58 2.89 7.53
N ARG A 286 -11.14 3.90 8.21
CA ARG A 286 -10.49 5.20 8.41
C ARG A 286 -9.64 5.20 9.68
N GLY A 287 -8.54 5.93 9.65
CA GLY A 287 -7.81 6.27 10.88
C GLY A 287 -8.72 7.07 11.82
N CYS A 288 -8.45 7.04 13.12
CA CYS A 288 -9.28 7.76 14.08
C CYS A 288 -8.47 8.37 15.22
N VAL A 289 -8.92 9.53 15.65
CA VAL A 289 -8.55 10.18 16.92
C VAL A 289 -9.84 10.49 17.66
N MET A 290 -9.89 10.17 18.96
CA MET A 290 -11.05 10.48 19.79
C MET A 290 -10.77 11.73 20.62
N LEU A 291 -11.65 12.72 20.56
CA LEU A 291 -11.61 13.91 21.41
C LEU A 291 -12.75 13.84 22.42
N VAL A 292 -12.42 13.62 23.69
CA VAL A 292 -13.36 13.80 24.81
C VAL A 292 -13.40 15.30 25.13
N ASN A 293 -14.43 15.96 24.60
CA ASN A 293 -14.62 17.39 24.66
C ASN A 293 -15.29 17.83 25.97
N LYS A 294 -15.33 19.15 26.23
CA LYS A 294 -15.88 19.78 27.44
C LYS A 294 -15.20 19.29 28.72
N TRP A 295 -13.96 18.81 28.61
CA TRP A 295 -13.23 18.25 29.74
C TRP A 295 -12.84 19.31 30.79
N ASP A 296 -12.82 20.59 30.40
CA ASP A 296 -12.66 21.73 31.31
C ASP A 296 -13.69 21.70 32.46
N LEU A 297 -14.91 21.22 32.20
CA LEU A 297 -15.98 21.10 33.21
C LEU A 297 -15.76 19.94 34.21
N ARG A 298 -14.76 19.08 33.99
CA ARG A 298 -14.46 17.91 34.84
C ARG A 298 -13.08 17.92 35.47
N ARG A 299 -12.28 18.98 35.25
CA ARG A 299 -10.87 19.05 35.71
C ARG A 299 -10.69 18.88 37.22
N ASN A 300 -11.67 19.27 38.02
CA ASN A 300 -11.59 19.24 39.49
C ASN A 300 -11.96 17.88 40.10
N GLN A 301 -12.19 16.84 39.28
CA GLN A 301 -12.55 15.51 39.74
C GLN A 301 -11.33 14.57 39.63
N PRO A 302 -10.68 14.19 40.76
CA PRO A 302 -9.38 13.50 40.76
C PRO A 302 -9.38 12.16 40.01
N ASP A 303 -10.52 11.45 39.96
CA ASP A 303 -10.65 10.15 39.27
C ASP A 303 -11.41 10.18 37.94
N ALA A 304 -11.92 11.35 37.52
CA ALA A 304 -12.81 11.42 36.36
C ALA A 304 -12.16 10.89 35.09
N LYS A 305 -10.88 11.19 34.87
CA LYS A 305 -10.16 10.73 33.67
C LYS A 305 -10.02 9.21 33.64
N LYS A 306 -9.71 8.60 34.79
CA LYS A 306 -9.57 7.15 34.92
C LYS A 306 -10.92 6.46 34.71
N GLN A 307 -11.96 6.95 35.38
CA GLN A 307 -13.32 6.41 35.25
C GLN A 307 -13.85 6.50 33.81
N PHE A 308 -13.66 7.65 33.16
CA PHE A 308 -14.10 7.83 31.77
C PHE A 308 -13.31 6.96 30.79
N SER A 309 -12.00 6.76 31.03
CA SER A 309 -11.18 5.86 30.20
C SER A 309 -11.68 4.42 30.30
N LEU A 310 -12.09 3.96 31.50
CA LEU A 310 -12.71 2.65 31.69
C LEU A 310 -14.08 2.56 31.01
N GLU A 311 -14.88 3.63 31.07
CA GLU A 311 -16.15 3.72 30.35
C GLU A 311 -15.95 3.58 28.84
N LEU A 312 -14.98 4.29 28.26
CA LEU A 312 -14.63 4.19 26.84
C LEU A 312 -14.23 2.77 26.46
N GLN A 313 -13.39 2.09 27.26
CA GLN A 313 -13.01 0.70 27.01
C GLN A 313 -14.21 -0.25 27.02
N ARG A 314 -15.17 -0.03 27.93
CA ARG A 314 -16.39 -0.84 28.03
C ARG A 314 -17.35 -0.61 26.85
N GLN A 315 -17.51 0.64 26.42
CA GLN A 315 -18.46 1.01 25.36
C GLN A 315 -17.88 0.83 23.95
N PHE A 316 -16.56 0.92 23.80
CA PHE A 316 -15.84 0.77 22.53
C PHE A 316 -14.82 -0.38 22.55
N PRO A 317 -15.22 -1.63 22.85
CA PRO A 317 -14.27 -2.75 22.91
C PRO A 317 -13.58 -3.04 21.57
N PHE A 318 -14.19 -2.61 20.45
CA PHE A 318 -13.66 -2.73 19.10
C PHE A 318 -12.73 -1.57 18.66
N PHE A 319 -12.59 -0.53 19.49
CA PHE A 319 -11.95 0.75 19.14
C PHE A 319 -10.85 1.15 20.13
N THR A 320 -10.38 0.20 20.94
CA THR A 320 -9.38 0.43 21.99
C THR A 320 -8.00 0.86 21.45
N PHE A 321 -7.74 0.65 20.16
CA PHE A 321 -6.52 1.10 19.49
C PHE A 321 -6.50 2.60 19.18
N VAL A 322 -7.60 3.32 19.40
CA VAL A 322 -7.74 4.73 19.03
C VAL A 322 -7.20 5.63 20.13
N PRO A 323 -6.29 6.58 19.82
CA PRO A 323 -5.77 7.51 20.80
C PRO A 323 -6.87 8.47 21.27
N VAL A 324 -6.90 8.74 22.57
CA VAL A 324 -7.90 9.59 23.22
C VAL A 324 -7.26 10.87 23.75
N VAL A 325 -7.73 12.00 23.23
CA VAL A 325 -7.38 13.34 23.71
C VAL A 325 -8.50 13.84 24.63
N PHE A 326 -8.15 14.23 25.84
CA PHE A 326 -9.07 14.89 26.78
C PHE A 326 -8.83 16.40 26.73
N GLY A 327 -9.85 17.18 26.44
CA GLY A 327 -9.67 18.62 26.31
C GLY A 327 -10.95 19.41 26.08
N SER A 328 -10.77 20.66 25.68
CA SER A 328 -11.86 21.56 25.32
C SER A 328 -11.67 22.03 23.90
N ALA A 329 -12.70 21.93 23.07
CA ALA A 329 -12.71 22.43 21.71
C ALA A 329 -12.52 23.95 21.63
N LEU A 330 -12.71 24.67 22.75
CA LEU A 330 -12.43 26.10 22.89
C LEU A 330 -10.93 26.41 23.10
N SER A 331 -10.12 25.40 23.43
CA SER A 331 -8.73 25.57 23.81
C SER A 331 -7.79 25.32 22.62
N PRO A 332 -7.00 26.32 22.17
CA PRO A 332 -5.99 26.13 21.11
C PRO A 332 -4.99 25.01 21.42
N LYS A 333 -4.60 24.84 22.70
CA LYS A 333 -3.73 23.74 23.14
C LYS A 333 -4.34 22.36 22.89
N THR A 334 -5.67 22.25 22.94
CA THR A 334 -6.37 20.99 22.64
C THR A 334 -6.37 20.75 21.13
N VAL A 335 -6.58 21.77 20.32
CA VAL A 335 -6.49 21.70 18.86
C VAL A 335 -5.09 21.24 18.43
N GLU A 336 -4.04 21.84 18.97
CA GLU A 336 -2.64 21.46 18.73
C GLU A 336 -2.40 19.98 19.02
N HIS A 337 -2.84 19.49 20.19
CA HIS A 337 -2.68 18.08 20.56
C HIS A 337 -3.49 17.14 19.66
N VAL A 338 -4.67 17.55 19.21
CA VAL A 338 -5.47 16.77 18.24
C VAL A 338 -4.72 16.66 16.92
N PHE A 339 -4.21 17.75 16.34
CA PHE A 339 -3.50 17.71 15.04
C PHE A 339 -2.17 16.96 15.11
N SER A 340 -1.41 17.13 16.21
CA SER A 340 -0.21 16.30 16.45
C SER A 340 -0.55 14.81 16.52
N THR A 341 -1.69 14.45 17.12
CA THR A 341 -2.17 13.06 17.17
C THR A 341 -2.67 12.58 15.83
N VAL A 342 -3.40 13.40 15.06
CA VAL A 342 -3.83 13.10 13.69
C VAL A 342 -2.62 12.80 12.81
N THR A 343 -1.55 13.58 12.92
CA THR A 343 -0.29 13.37 12.18
C THR A 343 0.31 12.00 12.49
N ARG A 344 0.48 11.66 13.77
CA ARG A 344 0.99 10.34 14.19
C ARG A 344 0.12 9.18 13.69
N VAL A 345 -1.20 9.36 13.75
CA VAL A 345 -2.14 8.36 13.22
C VAL A 345 -2.03 8.26 11.69
N MET A 346 -1.79 9.37 10.98
CA MET A 346 -1.62 9.37 9.52
C MET A 346 -0.35 8.65 9.10
N ASP A 347 0.75 8.86 9.83
CA ASP A 347 2.01 8.15 9.62
C ASP A 347 1.79 6.64 9.76
N ALA A 348 1.14 6.21 10.85
CA ALA A 348 0.76 4.81 11.06
C ALA A 348 -0.20 4.28 9.97
N PHE A 349 -1.18 5.09 9.55
CA PHE A 349 -2.20 4.72 8.57
C PHE A 349 -1.62 4.51 7.16
N SER A 350 -0.57 5.25 6.84
CA SER A 350 0.17 5.18 5.57
C SER A 350 1.41 4.28 5.62
N TYR A 351 1.81 3.81 6.80
CA TYR A 351 3.04 3.06 6.98
C TYR A 351 3.03 1.72 6.21
N ARG A 352 4.11 1.48 5.47
CA ARG A 352 4.36 0.25 4.73
C ARG A 352 5.48 -0.55 5.39
N VAL A 353 5.13 -1.72 5.90
CA VAL A 353 6.08 -2.67 6.50
C VAL A 353 6.78 -3.45 5.37
N PRO A 354 8.12 -3.45 5.31
CA PRO A 354 8.85 -4.28 4.37
C PRO A 354 8.54 -5.77 4.56
N THR A 355 8.32 -6.49 3.47
CA THR A 355 7.91 -7.90 3.47
C THR A 355 8.85 -8.80 4.29
N GLY A 356 10.16 -8.59 4.21
CA GLY A 356 11.13 -9.35 5.01
C GLY A 356 10.91 -9.17 6.52
N ARG A 357 10.72 -7.93 6.97
CA ARG A 357 10.46 -7.59 8.37
C ARG A 357 9.11 -8.13 8.85
N LEU A 358 8.11 -8.11 7.97
CA LEU A 358 6.78 -8.66 8.23
C LEU A 358 6.80 -10.19 8.40
N ASN A 359 7.61 -10.90 7.63
CA ASN A 359 7.75 -12.35 7.77
C ASN A 359 8.59 -12.73 8.98
N GLN A 360 9.62 -11.96 9.34
CA GLN A 360 10.33 -12.13 10.62
C GLN A 360 9.37 -11.98 11.81
N PHE A 361 8.51 -10.95 11.78
CA PHE A 361 7.44 -10.78 12.76
C PHE A 361 6.51 -11.99 12.82
N LEU A 362 6.05 -12.48 11.67
CA LEU A 362 5.14 -13.63 11.61
C LEU A 362 5.76 -14.89 12.22
N GLN A 363 7.03 -15.17 11.93
CA GLN A 363 7.72 -16.33 12.51
C GLN A 363 7.82 -16.23 14.03
N LYS A 364 8.14 -15.05 14.55
CA LYS A 364 8.15 -14.80 16.00
C LYS A 364 6.76 -15.02 16.61
N ALA A 365 5.71 -14.44 16.03
CA ALA A 365 4.34 -14.60 16.51
C ALA A 365 3.88 -16.08 16.50
N LEU A 366 4.31 -16.86 15.50
CA LEU A 366 4.03 -18.30 15.43
C LEU A 366 4.80 -19.11 16.49
N THR A 367 6.00 -18.67 16.86
CA THR A 367 6.79 -19.29 17.94
C THR A 367 6.16 -19.01 19.30
N ASP A 368 5.76 -17.77 19.54
CA ASP A 368 5.15 -17.35 20.81
C ASP A 368 3.75 -17.94 20.99
N ASN A 369 2.98 -18.07 19.90
CA ASN A 369 1.64 -18.66 19.92
C ASN A 369 1.41 -19.55 18.67
N PRO A 370 1.73 -20.85 18.76
CA PRO A 370 1.60 -21.79 17.66
C PRO A 370 0.16 -21.95 17.14
N LEU A 371 0.02 -22.12 15.83
CA LEU A 371 -1.28 -22.42 15.22
C LEU A 371 -1.75 -23.84 15.56
N THR A 372 -3.06 -23.98 15.76
CA THR A 372 -3.68 -25.31 15.87
C THR A 372 -3.70 -26.00 14.51
N VAL A 373 -3.20 -27.23 14.48
CA VAL A 373 -3.12 -28.06 13.27
C VAL A 373 -4.25 -29.09 13.32
N LYS A 374 -5.07 -29.19 12.27
CA LYS A 374 -5.96 -30.36 12.12
C LYS A 374 -5.10 -31.56 11.74
N LYS A 375 -5.15 -32.65 12.54
CA LYS A 375 -4.50 -33.97 12.33
C LYS A 375 -3.54 -34.03 11.13
N GLY A 376 -2.23 -33.89 11.39
CA GLY A 376 -1.19 -33.94 10.35
C GLY A 376 -0.02 -33.00 10.66
N ASN A 377 0.94 -32.96 9.73
CA ASN A 377 2.13 -32.11 9.85
C ASN A 377 1.79 -30.62 9.97
N PRO A 378 2.55 -29.84 10.77
CA PRO A 378 2.37 -28.40 10.89
C PRO A 378 2.44 -27.72 9.51
N PRO A 379 1.67 -26.64 9.28
CA PRO A 379 1.62 -25.98 7.98
C PRO A 379 3.02 -25.49 7.58
N LYS A 380 3.63 -26.18 6.60
CA LYS A 380 5.05 -26.04 6.21
C LYS A 380 5.43 -24.67 5.60
N SER A 381 4.49 -23.75 5.36
CA SER A 381 4.83 -22.37 5.00
C SER A 381 3.66 -21.42 5.26
N LEU A 382 3.78 -20.58 6.27
CA LEU A 382 2.99 -19.34 6.36
C LEU A 382 3.83 -18.18 5.86
N TYR A 383 3.19 -17.28 5.13
CA TYR A 383 3.83 -16.11 4.56
C TYR A 383 2.87 -14.94 4.61
N MET A 384 3.38 -13.74 4.88
CA MET A 384 2.55 -12.54 4.95
C MET A 384 3.19 -11.38 4.20
N THR A 385 2.36 -10.62 3.49
CA THR A 385 2.75 -9.39 2.78
C THR A 385 1.73 -8.29 3.02
N GLN A 386 2.16 -7.02 2.94
CA GLN A 386 1.25 -5.88 2.99
C GLN A 386 0.84 -5.48 1.57
N VAL A 387 -0.45 -5.67 1.26
CA VAL A 387 -1.00 -5.44 -0.09
C VAL A 387 -1.52 -4.02 -0.28
N ALA A 388 -1.91 -3.33 0.79
CA ALA A 388 -2.37 -1.94 0.73
C ALA A 388 -2.00 -1.15 1.98
N THR A 389 -2.03 0.17 1.82
CA THR A 389 -1.93 1.21 2.85
C THR A 389 -3.26 1.98 2.87
N LYS A 390 -3.57 2.68 3.97
CA LYS A 390 -4.77 3.53 4.11
C LYS A 390 -6.13 2.82 3.83
N PRO A 391 -6.50 1.76 4.59
CA PRO A 391 -5.82 1.22 5.77
C PRO A 391 -4.77 0.15 5.45
N PRO A 392 -3.79 -0.07 6.35
CA PRO A 392 -2.85 -1.18 6.26
C PRO A 392 -3.60 -2.52 6.13
N THR A 393 -3.38 -3.16 4.98
CA THR A 393 -4.03 -4.43 4.63
C THR A 393 -2.97 -5.48 4.35
N PHE A 394 -3.02 -6.58 5.10
CA PHE A 394 -2.08 -7.68 5.04
C PHE A 394 -2.74 -8.91 4.41
N ALA A 395 -2.05 -9.55 3.47
CA ALA A 395 -2.44 -10.85 2.94
C ALA A 395 -1.62 -11.93 3.65
N LEU A 396 -2.31 -12.81 4.38
CA LEU A 396 -1.74 -13.97 5.06
C LEU A 396 -2.00 -15.21 4.20
N PHE A 397 -0.93 -15.79 3.67
CA PHE A 397 -0.96 -17.02 2.90
C PHE A 397 -0.72 -18.20 3.83
N ALA A 398 -1.67 -19.14 3.82
CA ALA A 398 -1.61 -20.32 4.64
C ALA A 398 -1.85 -21.59 3.81
N GLY A 399 -1.15 -22.66 4.16
CA GLY A 399 -1.35 -23.98 3.55
C GLY A 399 -2.71 -24.59 3.91
N LYS A 400 -3.15 -25.59 3.14
CA LYS A 400 -4.47 -26.24 3.28
C LYS A 400 -4.74 -26.83 4.69
N SER A 401 -3.69 -27.18 5.44
CA SER A 401 -3.80 -27.74 6.80
C SER A 401 -3.87 -26.70 7.93
N ALA A 402 -3.59 -25.43 7.66
CA ALA A 402 -3.60 -24.37 8.68
C ALA A 402 -5.04 -23.96 9.03
N VAL A 403 -5.39 -24.01 10.33
CA VAL A 403 -6.66 -23.49 10.82
C VAL A 403 -6.44 -22.10 11.43
N ILE A 404 -6.77 -21.06 10.65
CA ILE A 404 -6.71 -19.67 11.13
C ILE A 404 -8.09 -19.27 11.65
N THR A 405 -8.21 -19.20 12.98
CA THR A 405 -9.47 -18.79 13.63
C THR A 405 -9.57 -17.26 13.72
N PRO A 406 -10.78 -16.69 13.87
CA PRO A 406 -10.95 -15.26 14.13
C PRO A 406 -10.21 -14.77 15.37
N ALA A 407 -10.09 -15.62 16.41
CA ALA A 407 -9.31 -15.30 17.61
C ALA A 407 -7.81 -15.16 17.29
N TYR A 408 -7.28 -16.05 16.44
CA TYR A 408 -5.89 -15.97 16.01
C TYR A 408 -5.62 -14.74 15.13
N LEU A 409 -6.56 -14.37 14.25
CA LEU A 409 -6.46 -13.12 13.49
C LEU A 409 -6.40 -11.90 14.40
N ARG A 410 -7.24 -11.84 15.45
CA ARG A 410 -7.17 -10.76 16.46
C ARG A 410 -5.83 -10.75 17.22
N TYR A 411 -5.29 -11.93 17.53
CA TYR A 411 -3.95 -12.04 18.11
C TYR A 411 -2.89 -11.43 17.18
N LEU A 412 -2.85 -11.83 15.91
CA LEU A 412 -1.92 -11.27 14.92
C LEU A 412 -2.11 -9.76 14.74
N GLU A 413 -3.35 -9.28 14.70
CA GLU A 413 -3.67 -7.86 14.61
C GLU A 413 -3.08 -7.07 15.77
N ASN A 414 -3.27 -7.56 17.00
CA ASN A 414 -2.72 -6.92 18.20
C ASN A 414 -1.19 -6.93 18.21
N GLN A 415 -0.57 -8.03 17.78
CA GLN A 415 0.88 -8.14 17.68
C GLN A 415 1.46 -7.24 16.58
N LEU A 416 0.79 -7.13 15.43
CA LEU A 416 1.16 -6.20 14.36
C LEU A 416 1.15 -4.76 14.88
N ARG A 417 0.07 -4.39 15.59
CA ARG A 417 -0.08 -3.06 16.17
C ARG A 417 1.02 -2.75 17.19
N ALA A 418 1.30 -3.68 18.11
CA ALA A 418 2.34 -3.52 19.12
C ALA A 418 3.75 -3.42 18.52
N THR A 419 4.03 -4.17 17.44
CA THR A 419 5.37 -4.24 16.83
C THR A 419 5.66 -3.06 15.90
N PHE A 420 4.67 -2.64 15.12
CA PHE A 420 4.85 -1.68 14.03
C PHE A 420 4.20 -0.30 14.30
N GLY A 421 3.55 -0.11 15.45
CA GLY A 421 3.05 1.19 15.87
C GLY A 421 1.78 1.64 15.13
N PHE A 422 0.84 0.72 14.87
CA PHE A 422 -0.41 1.02 14.17
C PHE A 422 -1.51 1.62 15.09
N GLU A 423 -1.15 2.53 15.98
CA GLU A 423 -2.10 3.24 16.84
C GLU A 423 -3.05 4.11 15.99
N GLY A 424 -4.32 4.20 16.39
CA GLY A 424 -5.37 4.95 15.67
C GLY A 424 -5.78 4.37 14.32
N THR A 425 -5.18 3.25 13.90
CA THR A 425 -5.36 2.69 12.56
C THR A 425 -6.09 1.34 12.59
N PRO A 426 -7.19 1.18 11.83
CA PRO A 426 -7.79 -0.13 11.63
C PRO A 426 -6.88 -0.98 10.74
N LEU A 427 -6.69 -2.25 11.11
CA LEU A 427 -5.91 -3.20 10.33
C LEU A 427 -6.82 -4.20 9.64
N ARG A 428 -6.45 -4.63 8.43
CA ARG A 428 -7.15 -5.68 7.69
C ARG A 428 -6.22 -6.85 7.44
N ILE A 429 -6.63 -8.06 7.81
CA ILE A 429 -5.89 -9.29 7.49
C ILE A 429 -6.77 -10.16 6.59
N LEU A 430 -6.34 -10.34 5.35
CA LEU A 430 -6.99 -11.19 4.34
C LEU A 430 -6.30 -12.55 4.34
N VAL A 431 -7.05 -13.62 4.60
CA VAL A 431 -6.50 -14.99 4.54
C VAL A 431 -6.65 -15.54 3.12
N ARG A 432 -5.54 -15.99 2.53
CA ARG A 432 -5.49 -16.62 1.20
C ARG A 432 -4.98 -18.06 1.32
N LYS A 433 -5.58 -18.97 0.56
CA LYS A 433 -5.10 -20.34 0.44
C LYS A 433 -3.95 -20.38 -0.56
N LYS A 434 -2.83 -21.00 -0.19
CA LYS A 434 -1.76 -21.34 -1.12
C LYS A 434 -2.30 -22.45 -2.05
N GLY A 435 -2.19 -22.24 -3.37
CA GLY A 435 -2.68 -23.16 -4.42
C GLY A 435 -2.21 -24.59 -4.23
#